data_AF-A0A8J3W2Q9-F1
#
_entry.id   AF-A0A8J3W2Q9-F1
#
_cell.length_a   1.000
_cell.length_b   1.000
_cell.length_c   1.000
_cell.angle_alpha   90.00
_cell.angle_beta   90.00
_cell.angle_gamma   90.00
#
_symmetry.space_group_name_H-M   'P 1'
#
loop_
_entity.id
_entity.type
_entity.pdbx_description
1 polymer ?
#
loop_
_entity_poly.entity_id
_entity_poly.type
_entity_poly.pdbx_seq_one_letter_code
_entity_poly.pdbx_strand_id
1 'polypeptide(L)'
;MWAVAPHVLAQVAAEAIEAGDGYAARDVLGYRSTLTGLTGEHREALSALVSGSGLGSGTLPEPLLDSLENSVKLAEEKLSVSTCLIRQQ
;
A
#
# COMPACT_ATOMS: atom_id res chain seq x y z
N MET A 1 29.34 13.35 6.83
CA MET A 1 27.91 13.15 7.15
C MET A 1 27.32 12.14 6.17
N TRP A 2 27.58 10.83 6.33
CA TRP A 2 27.17 9.81 5.34
C TRP A 2 26.67 8.48 5.94
N ALA A 3 26.55 8.36 7.27
CA ALA A 3 26.09 7.13 7.94
C ALA A 3 24.60 7.13 8.34
N VAL A 4 23.91 8.28 8.25
CA VAL A 4 22.51 8.42 8.70
C VAL A 4 21.53 7.79 7.70
N ALA A 5 21.77 7.99 6.40
CA ALA A 5 20.83 7.55 5.37
C ALA A 5 20.62 6.02 5.30
N PRO A 6 21.65 5.15 5.40
CA PRO A 6 21.44 3.70 5.46
C PRO A 6 20.68 3.26 6.71
N HIS A 7 20.92 3.92 7.86
CA HIS A 7 20.27 3.58 9.11
C HIS A 7 18.79 3.97 9.09
N VAL A 8 18.46 5.17 8.60
CA VAL A 8 17.08 5.61 8.40
C VAL A 8 16.35 4.67 7.45
N LEU A 9 17.00 4.23 6.36
CA LEU A 9 16.39 3.26 5.44
C LEU A 9 16.08 1.92 6.12
N ALA A 10 16.99 1.42 6.96
CA ALA A 10 16.77 0.19 7.72
C ALA A 10 15.63 0.33 8.75
N GLN A 11 15.55 1.49 9.42
CA GLN A 11 14.48 1.77 10.38
C GLN A 11 13.12 1.83 9.69
N VAL A 12 12.99 2.58 8.59
CA VAL A 12 11.74 2.68 7.83
C VAL A 12 11.32 1.32 7.28
N ALA A 13 12.27 0.47 6.88
CA ALA A 13 11.97 -0.91 6.48
C ALA A 13 11.38 -1.74 7.63
N ALA A 14 11.95 -1.66 8.82
CA ALA A 14 11.44 -2.38 9.99
C ALA A 14 10.03 -1.87 10.37
N GLU A 15 9.81 -0.56 10.37
CA GLU A 15 8.50 0.03 10.68
C GLU A 15 7.43 -0.39 9.65
N ALA A 16 7.76 -0.43 8.36
CA ALA A 16 6.86 -0.90 7.33
C ALA A 16 6.51 -2.40 7.50
N ILE A 17 7.50 -3.22 7.91
CA ILE A 17 7.29 -4.65 8.19
C ILE A 17 6.36 -4.84 9.39
N GLU A 18 6.66 -4.19 10.51
CA GLU A 18 5.86 -4.26 11.73
C GLU A 18 4.42 -3.77 11.52
N ALA A 19 4.23 -2.71 10.75
CA ALA A 19 2.91 -2.18 10.42
C ALA A 19 2.15 -3.06 9.40
N GLY A 20 2.83 -3.96 8.69
CA GLY A 20 2.26 -4.70 7.57
C GLY A 20 1.84 -3.81 6.39
N ASP A 21 2.49 -2.66 6.23
CA ASP A 21 2.12 -1.65 5.23
C ASP A 21 2.72 -1.97 3.86
N GLY A 22 1.90 -2.52 2.96
CA GLY A 22 2.30 -2.84 1.60
C GLY A 22 2.73 -1.64 0.75
N TYR A 23 2.15 -0.45 0.96
CA TYR A 23 2.52 0.75 0.20
C TYR A 23 3.86 1.29 0.65
N ALA A 24 4.07 1.37 1.97
CA ALA A 24 5.38 1.71 2.53
C ALA A 24 6.43 0.69 2.09
N ALA A 25 6.11 -0.61 2.10
CA ALA A 25 7.02 -1.65 1.65
C ALA A 25 7.41 -1.51 0.17
N ARG A 26 6.45 -1.16 -0.69
CA ARG A 26 6.72 -0.88 -2.11
C ARG A 26 7.64 0.32 -2.28
N ASP A 27 7.40 1.40 -1.54
CA ASP A 27 8.19 2.62 -1.64
C ASP A 27 9.64 2.40 -1.14
N VAL A 28 9.82 1.65 -0.06
CA VAL A 28 11.15 1.24 0.45
C VAL A 28 11.89 0.39 -0.58
N LEU A 29 11.22 -0.59 -1.21
CA LEU A 29 11.83 -1.42 -2.26
C LEU A 29 12.11 -0.62 -3.55
N GLY A 30 11.29 0.38 -3.85
CA GLY A 30 11.44 1.30 -4.97
C GLY A 30 12.56 2.31 -4.80
N TYR A 31 13.08 2.48 -3.58
CA TYR A 31 14.18 3.41 -3.30
C TYR A 31 15.49 2.92 -3.94
N ARG A 32 15.72 3.39 -5.17
CA ARG A 32 16.74 2.85 -6.09
C ARG A 32 18.17 3.35 -5.88
N SER A 33 18.47 4.10 -4.83
CA SER A 33 19.75 4.83 -4.75
C SER A 33 20.67 4.26 -3.67
N THR A 34 21.79 3.66 -4.12
CA THR A 34 23.15 3.66 -3.51
C THR A 34 23.34 3.29 -2.03
N LEU A 35 22.29 3.08 -1.26
CA LEU A 35 22.34 2.87 0.19
C LEU A 35 22.25 1.37 0.47
N THR A 36 23.37 0.82 0.94
CA THR A 36 23.48 -0.56 1.43
C THR A 36 22.87 -0.72 2.83
N GLY A 37 21.63 -0.26 3.01
CA GLY A 37 20.94 -0.26 4.32
C GLY A 37 19.97 -1.43 4.53
N LEU A 38 19.51 -2.07 3.45
CA LEU A 38 18.58 -3.19 3.53
C LEU A 38 19.33 -4.52 3.54
N THR A 39 19.01 -5.36 4.53
CA THR A 39 19.44 -6.76 4.56
C THR A 39 18.64 -7.60 3.55
N GLY A 40 19.11 -8.82 3.27
CA GLY A 40 18.34 -9.78 2.46
C GLY A 40 16.97 -10.08 3.07
N GLU A 41 16.93 -10.25 4.39
CA GLU A 41 15.70 -10.51 5.14
C GLU A 41 14.69 -9.36 5.03
N HIS A 42 15.12 -8.10 5.16
CA HIS A 42 14.22 -6.96 4.92
C HIS A 42 13.65 -6.98 3.50
N ARG A 43 14.48 -7.29 2.49
CA ARG A 43 14.02 -7.32 1.10
C ARG A 43 12.98 -8.42 0.86
N GLU A 44 13.17 -9.59 1.46
CA GLU A 44 12.23 -10.71 1.37
C GLU A 44 10.91 -10.39 2.06
N ALA A 45 10.96 -9.90 3.31
CA ALA A 45 9.78 -9.54 4.08
C ALA A 45 8.96 -8.42 3.39
N LEU A 46 9.62 -7.36 2.92
CA LEU A 46 8.95 -6.28 2.18
C LEU A 46 8.35 -6.78 0.86
N SER A 47 9.02 -7.68 0.15
CA SER A 47 8.49 -8.25 -1.11
C SER A 47 7.28 -9.14 -0.86
N ALA A 48 7.29 -9.90 0.24
CA ALA A 48 6.14 -10.69 0.68
C ALA A 48 4.95 -9.79 1.03
N LEU A 49 5.17 -8.67 1.72
CA LEU A 49 4.12 -7.69 2.03
C LEU A 49 3.53 -7.04 0.78
N VAL A 50 4.38 -6.61 -0.17
CA VAL A 50 3.93 -6.05 -1.45
C VAL A 50 3.07 -7.06 -2.20
N SER A 51 3.53 -8.31 -2.31
CA SER A 51 2.82 -9.38 -3.00
C SER A 51 1.50 -9.75 -2.30
N GLY A 52 1.52 -9.90 -0.97
CA GLY A 52 0.34 -10.21 -0.16
C GLY A 52 -0.69 -9.08 -0.16
N SER A 53 -0.26 -7.84 -0.37
CA SER A 53 -1.14 -6.67 -0.53
C SER A 53 -1.69 -6.52 -1.96
N GLY A 54 -1.37 -7.44 -2.87
CA GLY A 54 -1.75 -7.36 -4.29
C GLY A 54 -1.07 -6.22 -5.06
N LEU A 55 -0.07 -5.57 -4.45
CA LEU A 55 0.69 -4.50 -5.09
C LEU A 55 1.71 -5.14 -6.04
N GLY A 56 1.82 -4.60 -7.26
CA GLY A 56 2.71 -5.17 -8.29
C GLY A 56 2.12 -6.35 -9.07
N SER A 57 0.93 -6.86 -8.72
CA SER A 57 0.21 -7.87 -9.51
C SER A 57 -0.34 -7.34 -10.85
N GLY A 58 -0.21 -6.04 -11.12
CA GLY A 58 -0.56 -5.40 -12.40
C GLY A 58 -2.06 -5.20 -12.61
N THR A 59 -2.87 -6.19 -12.24
CA THR A 59 -4.33 -6.20 -12.37
C THR A 59 -4.98 -6.98 -11.23
N LEU A 60 -6.04 -6.43 -10.65
CA LEU A 60 -6.93 -7.19 -9.77
C LEU A 60 -7.59 -8.32 -10.58
N PRO A 61 -7.67 -9.56 -10.05
CA PRO A 61 -8.49 -10.61 -10.65
C PRO A 61 -9.92 -10.12 -10.90
N GLU A 62 -10.49 -10.44 -12.07
CA GLU A 62 -11.83 -9.98 -12.49
C GLU A 62 -12.91 -10.12 -11.39
N PRO A 63 -13.01 -11.25 -10.64
CA PRO A 63 -14.04 -11.38 -9.61
C PRO A 63 -13.90 -10.37 -8.45
N LEU A 64 -12.67 -9.99 -8.12
CA LEU A 64 -12.39 -9.00 -7.09
C LEU A 64 -12.66 -7.58 -7.60
N LEU A 65 -12.35 -7.33 -8.88
CA LEU A 65 -12.66 -6.05 -9.53
C LEU A 65 -14.17 -5.82 -9.59
N ASP A 66 -14.93 -6.82 -10.03
CA ASP A 66 -16.41 -6.77 -10.05
C ASP A 66 -16.99 -6.52 -8.65
N SER A 67 -16.48 -7.22 -7.64
CA SER A 67 -16.92 -7.04 -6.25
C SER A 67 -16.63 -5.61 -5.75
N LEU A 68 -15.47 -5.06 -6.09
CA LEU A 68 -15.09 -3.70 -5.75
C LEU A 68 -15.98 -2.67 -6.44
N GLU A 69 -16.18 -2.79 -7.76
CA GLU A 69 -17.03 -1.88 -8.53
C GLU A 69 -18.48 -1.87 -8.03
N ASN A 70 -19.03 -3.05 -7.70
CA ASN A 70 -20.37 -3.16 -7.14
C ASN A 70 -20.48 -2.49 -5.76
N SER A 71 -19.45 -2.65 -4.93
CA SER A 71 -19.40 -2.01 -3.61
C SER A 71 -19.33 -0.49 -3.72
N VAL A 72 -18.54 0.03 -4.68
CA VAL A 72 -18.43 1.46 -4.96
C VAL A 72 -19.76 2.01 -5.47
N LYS A 73 -20.40 1.37 -6.46
CA LYS A 73 -21.72 1.79 -6.96
C LYS A 73 -22.76 1.85 -5.84
N LEU A 74 -22.79 0.85 -4.97
CA LEU A 74 -23.71 0.84 -3.83
C LEU A 74 -23.45 2.03 -2.89
N ALA A 75 -22.17 2.32 -2.60
CA ALA A 75 -21.80 3.46 -1.76
C ALA A 75 -22.21 4.80 -2.41
N GLU A 76 -21.96 4.97 -3.71
CA GLU A 76 -22.36 6.16 -4.47
C GLU A 76 -23.87 6.38 -4.46
N GLU A 77 -24.67 5.33 -4.69
CA GLU A 77 -26.13 5.39 -4.60
C GLU A 77 -26.60 5.83 -3.21
N LYS A 78 -26.01 5.27 -2.15
CA LYS A 78 -26.36 5.64 -0.77
C LYS A 78 -25.99 7.09 -0.46
N LEU A 79 -24.80 7.53 -0.87
CA LEU A 79 -24.37 8.92 -0.69
C LEU A 79 -25.23 9.90 -1.48
N SER A 80 -25.61 9.55 -2.72
CA SER A 80 -26.51 10.36 -3.55
C SER A 80 -27.89 10.53 -2.91
N VAL A 81 -28.46 9.44 -2.39
CA VAL A 81 -29.74 9.48 -1.67
C VAL A 81 -29.61 10.34 -0.40
N SER A 82 -28.55 10.14 0.40
CA SER A 82 -28.34 10.92 1.62
C SER A 82 -28.16 12.42 1.34
N THR A 83 -27.39 12.77 0.31
CA THR A 83 -27.17 14.18 -0.06
C THR A 83 -28.40 14.84 -0.67
N CYS A 84 -29.23 14.10 -1.41
CA CYS A 84 -30.53 14.57 -1.90
C CYS A 84 -31.52 14.84 -0.75
N LEU A 85 -31.57 13.94 0.24
CA LEU A 85 -32.43 14.10 1.42
C LEU A 85 -32.03 15.30 2.30
N ILE A 86 -30.73 15.59 2.42
CA ILE A 86 -30.23 16.75 3.17
C ILE A 86 -30.59 18.07 2.44
N ARG A 87 -30.67 18.07 1.11
CA ARG A 87 -30.95 19.28 0.32
C ARG A 87 -32.44 19.64 0.22
N GLN A 88 -33.34 18.76 0.68
CA GLN A 88 -34.79 18.97 0.70
C GLN A 88 -35.35 19.30 2.10
N GLN A 89 -34.49 19.48 3.09
CA GLN A 89 -34.82 20.08 4.40
C GLN A 89 -34.28 21.50 4.48
#